data_AF-A0A932JP00-F1
#
_entry.id   AF-A0A932JP00-F1
#
_cell.length_a   1.000
_cell.length_b   1.000
_cell.length_c   1.000
_cell.angle_alpha   90.00
_cell.angle_beta   90.00
_cell.angle_gamma   90.00
#
_symmetry.space_group_name_H-M   'P 1'
#
loop_
_entity.id
_entity.type
_entity.pdbx_description
1 polymer ?
#
loop_
_entity_poly.entity_id
_entity_poly.type
_entity_poly.pdbx_seq_one_letter_code
_entity_poly.pdbx_strand_id
1 'polypeptide(L)'
;MTMKKKSKSVPKFSTVAEESTYWDSHSLTEHLDEFKAVKTKLKGPVKQLLSIRIDMDLVRKIRRIADHRGVPYQTLMQQWLLERAEEEAPTVQPGSVYASGFALGLVRDR
;
A
#
# COMPACT_ATOMS: atom_id res chain seq x y z
N MET A 1 -10.67 35.28 25.67
CA MET A 1 -10.08 35.70 24.38
C MET A 1 -8.81 34.90 24.15
N THR A 2 -8.82 33.85 23.32
CA THR A 2 -7.61 33.07 23.02
C THR A 2 -6.87 33.71 21.86
N MET A 3 -5.66 34.23 22.10
CA MET A 3 -4.79 34.80 21.06
C MET A 3 -4.45 33.75 20.01
N LYS A 4 -4.83 34.02 18.75
CA LYS A 4 -4.42 33.24 17.58
C LYS A 4 -2.92 33.44 17.36
N LYS A 5 -2.12 32.41 17.65
CA LYS A 5 -0.67 32.39 17.37
C LYS A 5 -0.49 32.46 15.85
N LYS A 6 0.28 33.44 15.37
CA LYS A 6 0.57 33.58 13.93
C LYS A 6 1.38 32.37 13.47
N SER A 7 0.89 31.66 12.47
CA SER A 7 1.61 30.58 11.79
C SER A 7 2.81 31.17 11.04
N LYS A 8 3.93 30.44 11.05
CA LYS A 8 5.14 30.83 10.32
C LYS A 8 5.06 30.27 8.91
N SER A 9 5.44 31.06 7.92
CA SER A 9 5.48 30.58 6.53
C SER A 9 6.66 29.65 6.31
N VAL A 10 6.47 28.60 5.50
CA VAL A 10 7.54 27.68 5.14
C VAL A 10 8.63 28.44 4.35
N PRO A 11 9.92 28.37 4.75
CA PRO A 11 11.00 29.03 4.03
C PRO A 11 11.20 28.45 2.62
N LYS A 12 11.71 29.25 1.69
CA LYS A 12 12.20 28.74 0.40
C LYS A 12 13.63 28.23 0.59
N PHE A 13 13.84 26.92 0.51
CA PHE A 13 15.16 26.30 0.58
C PHE A 13 15.80 26.23 -0.80
N SER A 14 17.12 26.43 -0.88
CA SER A 14 17.86 26.31 -2.14
C SER A 14 18.40 24.90 -2.34
N THR A 15 18.54 24.11 -1.28
CA THR A 15 19.04 22.73 -1.31
C THR A 15 18.28 21.79 -0.38
N VAL A 16 18.26 20.49 -0.73
CA VAL A 16 17.57 19.44 0.04
C VAL A 16 18.20 19.23 1.43
N ALA A 17 19.51 19.47 1.57
CA ALA A 17 20.21 19.34 2.86
C ALA A 17 19.80 20.43 3.87
N GLU A 18 19.60 21.66 3.40
CA GLU A 18 19.07 22.76 4.22
C GLU A 18 17.63 22.50 4.65
N GLU A 19 16.82 21.90 3.77
CA GLU A 19 15.45 21.53 4.08
C GLU A 19 15.40 20.44 5.17
N SER A 20 16.22 19.38 5.06
CA SER A 20 16.28 18.31 6.08
C SER A 20 16.67 18.85 7.46
N THR A 21 17.74 19.63 7.53
CA THR A 21 18.23 20.19 8.81
C THR A 21 17.23 21.17 9.44
N TYR A 22 16.47 21.89 8.62
CA TYR A 22 15.36 22.72 9.09
C TYR A 22 14.23 21.89 9.69
N TRP A 23 13.78 20.84 9.00
CA TRP A 23 12.70 19.96 9.49
C TRP A 23 13.11 19.11 10.69
N ASP A 24 14.39 18.76 10.83
CA ASP A 24 14.92 18.07 12.00
C ASP A 24 14.90 18.94 13.26
N SER A 25 14.96 20.27 13.10
CA SER A 25 15.01 21.24 14.19
C SER A 25 13.70 21.98 14.46
N HIS A 26 12.75 21.97 13.51
CA HIS A 26 11.50 22.71 13.61
C HIS A 26 10.27 21.79 13.64
N SER A 27 9.34 22.09 14.55
CA SER A 27 8.09 21.32 14.67
C SER A 27 7.15 21.61 13.50
N LEU A 28 6.70 20.55 12.82
CA LEU A 28 5.69 20.59 11.76
C LEU A 28 4.39 21.29 12.19
N THR A 29 4.10 21.33 13.49
CA THR A 29 2.92 21.99 14.07
C THR A 29 2.90 23.50 13.81
N GLU A 30 4.06 24.14 13.60
CA GLU A 30 4.15 25.60 13.36
C GLU A 30 3.75 26.03 11.94
N HIS A 31 3.65 25.06 11.01
CA HIS A 31 3.38 25.26 9.59
C HIS A 31 2.05 24.61 9.12
N LEU A 32 1.25 24.05 10.04
CA LEU A 32 0.00 23.32 9.73
C LEU A 32 -1.00 24.10 8.89
N ASP A 33 -1.04 25.43 9.02
CA ASP A 33 -1.96 26.29 8.27
C ASP A 33 -1.64 26.34 6.75
N GLU A 34 -0.41 26.03 6.34
CA GLU A 34 0.01 26.02 4.93
C GLU A 34 -0.12 24.64 4.28
N PHE A 35 -0.23 23.57 5.07
CA PHE A 35 -0.45 22.23 4.54
C PHE A 35 -1.90 22.06 4.10
N LYS A 36 -2.10 21.91 2.79
CA LYS A 36 -3.40 21.49 2.26
C LYS A 36 -3.60 20.01 2.53
N ALA A 37 -4.67 19.66 3.24
CA ALA A 37 -5.11 18.28 3.39
C ALA A 37 -5.31 17.65 2.01
N VAL A 38 -4.41 16.76 1.62
CA VAL A 38 -4.55 15.98 0.40
C VAL A 38 -5.67 14.97 0.64
N LYS A 39 -6.86 15.25 0.11
CA LYS A 39 -7.97 14.28 0.05
C LYS A 39 -7.66 13.25 -1.05
N THR A 40 -6.61 12.45 -0.87
CA THR A 40 -6.44 11.26 -1.68
C THR A 40 -7.50 10.25 -1.23
N LYS A 41 -8.43 9.91 -2.13
CA LYS A 41 -9.18 8.67 -1.99
C LYS A 41 -8.15 7.55 -2.10
N LEU A 42 -7.70 7.02 -0.97
CA LEU A 42 -7.07 5.71 -0.92
C LEU A 42 -8.10 4.75 -1.53
N LYS A 43 -7.95 4.45 -2.82
CA LYS A 43 -8.70 3.36 -3.44
C LYS A 43 -8.19 2.12 -2.75
N GLY A 44 -8.86 1.72 -1.67
CA GLY A 44 -8.64 0.40 -1.08
C GLY A 44 -8.77 -0.65 -2.19
N PRO A 45 -8.10 -1.80 -2.05
CA PRO A 45 -8.14 -2.83 -3.08
C PRO A 45 -9.60 -3.15 -3.42
N VAL A 46 -10.01 -2.85 -4.64
CA VAL A 46 -11.36 -3.12 -5.11
C VAL A 46 -11.45 -4.62 -5.34
N LYS A 47 -11.88 -5.35 -4.31
CA LYS A 47 -12.11 -6.79 -4.39
C LYS A 47 -13.55 -7.02 -4.86
N GLN A 48 -13.70 -7.69 -5.99
CA GLN A 48 -15.00 -8.13 -6.46
C GLN A 48 -15.27 -9.56 -5.97
N LEU A 49 -16.48 -9.80 -5.45
CA LEU A 49 -16.91 -11.16 -5.10
C LEU A 49 -17.18 -11.94 -6.39
N LEU A 50 -16.50 -13.08 -6.54
CA LEU A 50 -16.65 -13.97 -7.69
C LEU A 50 -17.23 -15.31 -7.23
N SER A 51 -18.35 -15.73 -7.82
CA SER A 51 -18.92 -17.07 -7.60
C SER A 51 -18.40 -18.02 -8.68
N ILE A 52 -17.47 -18.90 -8.32
CA ILE A 52 -16.93 -19.94 -9.20
C ILE A 52 -17.34 -21.31 -8.65
N ARG A 53 -17.71 -22.24 -9.53
CA ARG A 53 -17.90 -23.65 -9.17
C ARG A 53 -16.53 -24.33 -9.11
N ILE A 54 -16.19 -24.87 -7.94
CA ILE A 54 -14.94 -25.58 -7.69
C ILE A 54 -15.30 -26.91 -7.04
N ASP A 55 -14.59 -27.98 -7.41
CA ASP A 55 -14.73 -29.28 -6.77
C ASP A 55 -14.40 -29.20 -5.27
N MET A 56 -15.26 -29.80 -4.45
CA MET A 56 -15.09 -29.85 -3.00
C MET A 56 -13.80 -30.58 -2.57
N ASP A 57 -13.35 -31.59 -3.32
CA ASP A 57 -12.08 -32.27 -3.04
C ASP A 57 -10.88 -31.38 -3.25
N LEU A 58 -10.94 -30.53 -4.28
CA LEU A 58 -9.90 -29.54 -4.51
C LEU A 58 -9.86 -28.53 -3.36
N VAL A 59 -11.00 -27.96 -2.97
CA VAL A 59 -11.06 -27.01 -1.85
C VAL A 59 -10.50 -27.62 -0.55
N ARG A 60 -10.79 -28.90 -0.27
CA ARG A 60 -10.23 -29.62 0.88
C ARG A 60 -8.71 -29.74 0.81
N LYS A 61 -8.15 -30.10 -0.36
CA LYS A 61 -6.70 -30.18 -0.57
C LYS A 61 -6.03 -28.83 -0.34
N ILE A 62 -6.59 -27.76 -0.93
CA ILE A 62 -6.05 -26.40 -0.79
C ILE A 62 -6.05 -25.95 0.67
N ARG A 63 -7.14 -26.24 1.41
CA ARG A 63 -7.23 -25.90 2.83
C ARG A 63 -6.12 -26.58 3.65
N ARG A 64 -5.87 -27.87 3.44
CA ARG A 64 -4.78 -28.59 4.13
C ARG A 64 -3.40 -27.96 3.86
N ILE A 65 -3.15 -27.55 2.61
CA ILE A 65 -1.89 -26.89 2.24
C ILE A 65 -1.80 -25.51 2.89
N ALA A 66 -2.89 -24.76 2.93
CA ALA A 66 -2.96 -23.44 3.53
C ALA A 66 -2.72 -23.49 5.05
N ASP A 67 -3.34 -24.46 5.74
CA ASP A 67 -3.16 -24.69 7.17
C ASP A 67 -1.69 -25.02 7.49
N HIS A 68 -1.05 -25.87 6.70
CA HIS A 68 0.38 -26.18 6.85
C HIS A 68 1.28 -24.95 6.62
N ARG A 69 0.88 -24.05 5.73
CA ARG A 69 1.62 -22.80 5.43
C ARG A 69 1.28 -21.65 6.39
N GLY A 70 0.33 -21.84 7.30
CA GLY A 70 -0.12 -20.80 8.23
C GLY A 70 -0.83 -19.62 7.54
N VAL A 71 -1.40 -19.83 6.36
CA VAL A 71 -2.11 -18.77 5.59
C VAL A 71 -3.57 -19.14 5.36
N PRO A 72 -4.49 -18.16 5.26
CA PRO A 72 -5.88 -18.46 4.90
C PRO A 72 -5.99 -19.06 3.49
N TYR A 73 -6.82 -20.09 3.32
CA TYR A 73 -6.98 -20.78 2.02
C TYR A 73 -7.43 -19.84 0.89
N GLN A 74 -8.22 -18.81 1.20
CA GLN A 74 -8.63 -17.79 0.21
C GLN A 74 -7.44 -16.94 -0.26
N THR A 75 -6.54 -16.59 0.65
CA THR A 75 -5.30 -15.88 0.32
C THR A 75 -4.40 -16.75 -0.54
N LEU A 76 -4.22 -18.02 -0.17
CA LEU A 76 -3.42 -18.96 -0.95
C LEU A 76 -3.96 -19.16 -2.36
N MET A 77 -5.29 -19.28 -2.52
CA MET A 77 -5.92 -19.34 -3.83
C MET A 77 -5.67 -18.08 -4.65
N GLN A 78 -5.75 -16.89 -4.05
CA GLN A 78 -5.44 -15.64 -4.74
C GLN A 78 -3.98 -15.57 -5.21
N GLN A 79 -3.04 -16.03 -4.37
CA GLN A 79 -1.62 -16.06 -4.73
C GLN A 79 -1.37 -16.98 -5.93
N TRP A 80 -1.90 -18.20 -5.92
CA TRP A 80 -1.73 -19.11 -7.06
C TRP A 80 -2.39 -18.61 -8.34
N LEU A 81 -3.57 -17.99 -8.24
CA LEU A 81 -4.22 -17.39 -9.41
C LEU A 81 -3.40 -16.23 -9.98
N LEU A 82 -2.79 -15.42 -9.12
CA LEU A 82 -1.89 -14.35 -9.53
C LEU A 82 -0.63 -14.89 -10.20
N GLU A 83 0.04 -15.86 -9.57
CA GLU A 83 1.24 -16.52 -10.12
C GLU A 83 0.97 -17.06 -11.53
N ARG A 84 -0.13 -17.80 -11.71
CA ARG A 84 -0.51 -18.33 -13.03
C ARG A 84 -0.89 -17.25 -14.03
N ALA A 85 -1.54 -16.17 -13.59
CA ALA A 85 -1.87 -15.07 -14.47
C ALA A 85 -0.61 -14.31 -14.92
N GLU A 86 0.39 -14.15 -14.04
CA GLU A 86 1.67 -13.52 -14.35
C GLU A 86 2.54 -14.39 -15.27
N GLU A 87 2.55 -15.71 -15.06
CA GLU A 87 3.24 -16.67 -15.94
C GLU A 87 2.70 -16.64 -17.38
N GLU A 88 1.38 -16.57 -17.55
CA GLU A 88 0.71 -16.56 -18.86
C GLU A 88 0.63 -15.15 -19.47
N ALA A 89 0.85 -14.10 -18.68
CA ALA A 89 0.84 -12.74 -19.17
C ALA A 89 2.05 -12.52 -20.10
N PRO A 90 1.85 -12.12 -21.37
CA PRO A 90 2.96 -11.68 -22.20
C PRO A 90 3.66 -10.51 -21.50
N THR A 91 5.00 -10.50 -21.50
CA THR A 91 5.87 -9.49 -20.85
C THR A 91 5.19 -8.13 -20.80
N VAL A 92 4.66 -7.82 -19.63
CA VAL A 92 3.87 -6.64 -19.40
C VAL A 92 4.78 -5.43 -19.56
N GLN A 93 4.46 -4.54 -20.50
CA GLN A 93 5.24 -3.33 -20.76
C GLN A 93 5.43 -2.53 -19.45
N PRO A 94 6.62 -1.95 -19.22
CA PRO A 94 6.89 -1.16 -18.02
C PRO A 94 5.89 0.01 -17.96
N GLY A 95 5.00 -0.02 -16.96
CA GLY A 95 3.93 0.96 -16.79
C GLY A 95 2.54 0.37 -16.51
N SER A 96 2.35 -0.95 -16.58
CA SER A 96 1.07 -1.52 -16.15
C SER A 96 0.93 -1.52 -14.63
N VAL A 97 -0.28 -1.16 -14.19
CA VAL A 97 -0.72 -1.03 -12.80
C VAL A 97 -0.76 -2.39 -12.07
N TYR A 98 -0.38 -3.49 -12.74
CA TYR A 98 -0.26 -4.84 -12.18
C TYR A 98 1.12 -5.14 -11.59
N ALA A 99 2.03 -4.18 -11.49
CA ALA A 99 3.24 -4.31 -10.67
C ALA A 99 2.87 -4.40 -9.18
N SER A 100 2.51 -5.63 -8.76
CA SER A 100 2.68 -6.22 -7.45
C SER A 100 2.48 -5.29 -6.24
N GLY A 101 1.24 -4.85 -6.03
CA GLY A 101 0.78 -4.31 -4.73
C GLY A 101 0.80 -5.32 -3.57
N PHE A 102 1.20 -6.58 -3.82
CA PHE A 102 1.46 -7.60 -2.79
C PHE A 102 2.95 -7.79 -2.46
N ALA A 103 3.87 -7.33 -3.32
CA ALA A 103 5.31 -7.37 -3.05
C ALA A 103 5.74 -6.28 -2.04
N LEU A 104 4.96 -5.20 -1.92
CA LEU A 104 5.26 -4.08 -1.00
C LEU A 104 4.72 -4.26 0.43
N GLY A 105 4.15 -5.42 0.77
CA GLY A 105 3.50 -5.68 2.06
C GLY A 105 4.26 -6.61 3.03
N LEU A 106 5.41 -7.16 2.62
CA LEU A 106 6.22 -8.06 3.45
C LEU A 106 7.52 -7.44 4.00
N VAL A 107 7.65 -6.12 3.99
CA VAL A 107 8.63 -5.42 4.84
C VAL A 107 7.88 -4.80 6.01
N ARG A 108 7.49 -5.66 6.95
CA ARG A 108 7.07 -5.24 8.28
C ARG A 108 8.25 -5.46 9.21
N ASP A 109 8.85 -4.34 9.59
CA ASP A 109 9.65 -4.09 10.80
C ASP A 109 10.65 -5.17 11.27
N ARG A 110 11.93 -4.82 11.20
CA ARG A 110 12.89 -5.18 12.25
C ARG A 110 13.81 -4.00 12.53
#